data_AF-A0A7X9QSI3-F1
#
_entry.id   AF-A0A7X9QSI3-F1
#
_cell.length_a   1.000
_cell.length_b   1.000
_cell.length_c   1.000
_cell.angle_alpha   90.00
_cell.angle_beta   90.00
_cell.angle_gamma   90.00
#
_symmetry.space_group_name_H-M   'P 1'
#
loop_
_entity.id
_entity.type
_entity.pdbx_description
1 polymer ?
#
loop_
_entity_poly.entity_id
_entity_poly.type
_entity_poly.pdbx_seq_one_letter_code
_entity_poly.pdbx_strand_id
1 'polypeptide(L)'
;MKKRKDTVSFGTINVCAFVFPGADIGTFSSTKQSAPARIKREIACANAVWKQQSGNETKKAVHFKLKKTIIFPNVVKGFAVSAEDISMNARKLSKNAKLLLGLAEKYGPSCDLYVFYMDGDRVGAVQQGGSRILAITYIDYPIIIMSNGAQSSDFILAHEMGHFLFNTNRFGETNDPEPIRSDPAHNSHQANLMYPTGMFWPKLPNMPDLTSEQLTKALNSKLFY
;
A
#
# COMPACT_ATOMS: atom_id res chain seq x y z
N MET A 1 -1.10 -21.78 -35.28
CA MET A 1 -0.87 -20.90 -34.12
C MET A 1 -0.62 -21.73 -32.87
N LYS A 2 0.59 -21.73 -32.30
CA LYS A 2 0.82 -22.32 -30.98
C LYS A 2 0.11 -21.45 -29.94
N LYS A 3 -0.90 -21.99 -29.25
CA LYS A 3 -1.46 -21.36 -28.04
C LYS A 3 -0.29 -21.10 -27.09
N ARG A 4 0.04 -19.83 -26.80
CA ARG A 4 0.96 -19.49 -25.70
C ARG A 4 0.37 -20.15 -24.45
N LYS A 5 1.14 -21.01 -23.78
CA LYS A 5 0.74 -21.51 -22.45
C LYS A 5 0.65 -20.29 -21.54
N ASP A 6 -0.54 -19.98 -21.05
CA ASP A 6 -0.72 -18.96 -20.02
C ASP A 6 0.16 -19.34 -18.84
N THR A 7 1.21 -18.54 -18.62
CA THR A 7 2.20 -18.81 -17.60
C THR A 7 1.58 -18.43 -16.25
N VAL A 8 1.52 -19.41 -15.35
CA VAL A 8 1.02 -19.19 -13.99
C VAL A 8 2.14 -18.58 -13.15
N SER A 9 1.88 -17.50 -12.41
CA SER A 9 2.93 -16.81 -11.63
C SER A 9 2.36 -16.17 -10.36
N PHE A 10 3.02 -16.41 -9.23
CA PHE A 10 2.57 -15.94 -7.92
C PHE A 10 3.73 -15.32 -7.14
N GLY A 11 3.44 -14.22 -6.44
CA GLY A 11 4.34 -13.62 -5.45
C GLY A 11 3.63 -13.53 -4.09
N THR A 12 4.38 -13.56 -3.00
CA THR A 12 3.83 -13.30 -1.66
C THR A 12 4.65 -12.20 -0.98
N ILE A 13 3.98 -11.16 -0.51
CA ILE A 13 4.54 -10.08 0.30
C ILE A 13 4.06 -10.27 1.73
N ASN A 14 5.00 -10.45 2.66
CA ASN A 14 4.71 -10.49 4.08
C ASN A 14 4.56 -9.07 4.61
N VAL A 15 3.36 -8.74 5.08
CA VAL A 15 3.02 -7.41 5.57
C VAL A 15 3.03 -7.40 7.10
N CYS A 16 3.66 -6.39 7.70
CA CYS A 16 3.43 -6.04 9.10
C CYS A 16 2.65 -4.73 9.18
N ALA A 17 1.56 -4.71 9.94
CA ALA A 17 0.84 -3.48 10.22
C ALA A 17 1.23 -2.94 11.61
N PHE A 18 1.46 -1.64 11.69
CA PHE A 18 1.71 -0.89 12.91
C PHE A 18 0.58 0.10 13.09
N VAL A 19 0.01 0.15 14.30
CA VAL A 19 -1.10 1.03 14.63
C VAL A 19 -0.65 1.96 15.74
N PHE A 20 -0.57 3.25 15.42
CA PHE A 20 -0.25 4.28 16.39
C PHE A 20 -1.51 4.81 17.10
N PRO A 21 -1.37 5.42 18.29
CA PRO A 21 -2.48 6.07 18.97
C PRO A 21 -3.25 7.03 18.06
N GLY A 22 -4.60 6.99 18.15
CA GLY A 22 -5.51 7.82 17.35
C GLY A 22 -5.80 7.29 15.94
N ALA A 23 -5.10 6.27 15.46
CA ALA A 23 -5.43 5.63 14.19
C ALA A 23 -6.80 4.93 14.27
N ASP A 24 -7.69 5.28 13.35
CA ASP A 24 -8.99 4.63 13.17
C ASP A 24 -8.81 3.32 12.39
N ILE A 25 -8.86 2.21 13.13
CA ILE A 25 -8.62 0.86 12.62
C ILE A 25 -9.89 -0.01 12.67
N GLY A 26 -11.04 0.58 13.01
CA GLY A 26 -12.28 -0.14 13.26
C GLY A 26 -12.21 -1.10 14.45
N THR A 27 -13.13 -2.07 14.49
CA THR A 27 -13.24 -2.99 15.63
C THR A 27 -12.03 -3.90 15.77
N PHE A 28 -11.55 -4.07 17.00
CA PHE A 28 -10.41 -4.91 17.36
C PHE A 28 -10.69 -5.66 18.67
N SER A 29 -10.26 -6.92 18.74
CA SER A 29 -10.36 -7.76 19.93
C SER A 29 -8.97 -8.28 20.28
N SER A 30 -8.41 -7.76 21.37
CA SER A 30 -7.13 -8.21 21.93
C SER A 30 -7.20 -9.66 22.40
N THR A 31 -8.34 -10.07 22.98
CA THR A 31 -8.57 -11.43 23.48
C THR A 31 -8.58 -12.47 22.37
N LYS A 32 -9.08 -12.14 21.17
CA LYS A 32 -9.05 -13.01 19.99
C LYS A 32 -7.75 -12.89 19.17
N GLN A 33 -6.81 -12.03 19.60
CA GLN A 33 -5.57 -11.70 18.88
C GLN A 33 -5.77 -11.47 17.38
N SER A 34 -6.89 -10.85 17.02
CA SER A 34 -7.31 -10.75 15.62
C SER A 34 -6.95 -9.39 15.07
N ALA A 35 -6.45 -9.30 13.84
CA ALA A 35 -6.19 -8.00 13.22
C ALA A 35 -7.45 -7.10 13.21
N PRO A 36 -7.30 -5.77 13.33
CA PRO A 36 -8.40 -4.82 13.26
C PRO A 36 -9.22 -4.92 11.96
N ALA A 37 -10.51 -4.59 12.02
CA ALA A 37 -11.44 -4.76 10.91
C ALA A 37 -11.03 -3.98 9.65
N ARG A 38 -10.57 -2.73 9.79
CA ARG A 38 -10.10 -1.92 8.65
C ARG A 38 -8.94 -2.58 7.94
N ILE A 39 -7.90 -2.96 8.69
CA ILE A 39 -6.67 -3.57 8.15
C ILE A 39 -7.00 -4.87 7.41
N LYS A 40 -7.84 -5.73 8.00
CA LYS A 40 -8.31 -6.96 7.32
C LYS A 40 -9.00 -6.67 6.00
N ARG A 41 -9.91 -5.67 5.99
CA ARG A 41 -10.69 -5.30 4.81
C ARG A 41 -9.80 -4.76 3.70
N GLU A 42 -8.88 -3.84 4.01
CA GLU A 42 -7.95 -3.26 3.03
C GLU A 42 -6.99 -4.32 2.45
N ILE A 43 -6.46 -5.22 3.29
CA ILE A 43 -5.62 -6.35 2.82
C ILE A 43 -6.43 -7.30 1.94
N ALA A 44 -7.70 -7.57 2.27
CA ALA A 44 -8.57 -8.38 1.43
C ALA A 44 -8.85 -7.71 0.07
N CYS A 45 -9.09 -6.40 0.06
CA CYS A 45 -9.27 -5.62 -1.17
C CYS A 45 -8.00 -5.64 -2.03
N ALA A 46 -6.82 -5.43 -1.44
CA ALA A 46 -5.55 -5.53 -2.16
C ALA A 46 -5.36 -6.90 -2.81
N ASN A 47 -5.62 -7.99 -2.08
CA ASN A 47 -5.57 -9.36 -2.61
C ASN A 47 -6.62 -9.65 -3.69
N ALA A 48 -7.76 -8.97 -3.65
CA ALA A 48 -8.81 -9.11 -4.65
C ALA A 48 -8.49 -8.36 -5.95
N VAL A 49 -7.78 -7.23 -5.87
CA VAL A 49 -7.39 -6.42 -7.03
C VAL A 49 -6.10 -6.96 -7.68
N TRP A 50 -5.08 -7.30 -6.89
CA TRP A 50 -3.78 -7.78 -7.39
C TRP A 50 -3.77 -9.26 -7.83
N LYS A 51 -4.78 -9.64 -8.61
CA LYS A 51 -4.90 -10.96 -9.23
C LYS A 51 -5.52 -10.86 -10.61
N GLN A 52 -5.16 -11.79 -11.47
CA GLN A 52 -5.78 -11.99 -12.77
C GLN A 52 -6.36 -13.40 -12.84
N GLN A 53 -7.65 -13.48 -13.16
CA GLN A 53 -8.36 -14.74 -13.35
C GLN A 53 -8.67 -14.97 -14.83
N SER A 54 -8.70 -16.23 -15.24
CA SER A 54 -9.20 -16.68 -16.54
C SER A 54 -10.17 -17.83 -16.28
N GLY A 55 -11.48 -17.55 -16.42
CA GLY A 55 -12.51 -18.43 -15.89
C GLY A 55 -12.38 -18.57 -14.37
N ASN A 56 -12.37 -19.80 -13.87
CA ASN A 56 -12.25 -20.09 -12.44
C ASN A 56 -10.81 -20.18 -11.93
N GLU A 57 -9.81 -20.08 -12.82
CA GLU A 57 -8.40 -20.23 -12.45
C GLU A 57 -7.73 -18.88 -12.27
N THR A 58 -6.97 -18.73 -11.18
CA THR A 58 -6.05 -17.59 -11.01
C THR A 58 -4.79 -17.87 -11.81
N LYS A 59 -4.48 -17.01 -12.77
CA LYS A 59 -3.28 -17.13 -13.61
C LYS A 59 -2.10 -16.38 -13.02
N LYS A 60 -2.33 -15.17 -12.51
CA LYS A 60 -1.30 -14.34 -11.88
C LYS A 60 -1.84 -13.73 -10.61
N ALA A 61 -1.05 -13.66 -9.55
CA ALA A 61 -1.42 -12.88 -8.38
C ALA A 61 -0.22 -12.48 -7.52
N VAL A 62 -0.33 -11.32 -6.88
CA VAL A 62 0.48 -10.97 -5.73
C VAL A 62 -0.37 -11.12 -4.48
N HIS A 63 0.07 -11.96 -3.55
CA HIS A 63 -0.61 -12.19 -2.29
C HIS A 63 0.02 -11.36 -1.17
N PHE A 64 -0.76 -10.49 -0.54
CA PHE A 64 -0.36 -9.75 0.64
C PHE A 64 -0.79 -10.49 1.89
N LYS A 65 0.18 -11.04 2.62
CA LYS A 65 -0.05 -11.83 3.83
C LYS A 65 0.24 -10.98 5.06
N LEU A 66 -0.80 -10.57 5.77
CA LEU A 66 -0.65 -9.91 7.06
C LEU A 66 -0.09 -10.89 8.11
N LYS A 67 1.19 -10.71 8.47
CA LYS A 67 1.89 -11.60 9.42
C LYS A 67 1.68 -11.19 10.86
N LYS A 68 1.68 -9.88 11.12
CA LYS A 68 1.54 -9.30 12.45
C LYS A 68 0.82 -7.97 12.37
N THR A 69 0.11 -7.66 13.46
CA THR A 69 -0.38 -6.31 13.74
C THR A 69 0.12 -5.90 15.11
N ILE A 70 0.82 -4.77 15.17
CA ILE A 70 1.41 -4.24 16.40
C ILE A 70 0.67 -2.96 16.72
N ILE A 71 0.00 -2.95 17.86
CA ILE A 71 -0.77 -1.78 18.32
C ILE A 71 -0.01 -1.14 19.46
N PHE A 72 0.34 0.13 19.29
CA PHE A 72 0.99 0.91 20.33
C PHE A 72 -0.07 1.61 21.18
N PRO A 73 -0.19 1.29 22.48
CA PRO A 73 -1.19 1.92 23.34
C PRO A 73 -0.83 3.36 23.70
N ASN A 74 0.45 3.72 23.62
CA ASN A 74 0.99 5.02 24.01
C ASN A 74 1.88 5.58 22.91
N VAL A 75 2.05 6.90 22.93
CA VAL A 75 2.95 7.62 22.02
C VAL A 75 4.37 7.08 22.14
N VAL A 76 4.97 6.70 21.01
CA VAL A 76 6.39 6.33 20.96
C VAL A 76 7.22 7.61 21.05
N LYS A 77 8.03 7.75 22.11
CA LYS A 77 8.83 8.95 22.37
C LYS A 77 9.69 9.32 21.16
N GLY A 78 9.60 10.57 20.70
CA GLY A 78 10.37 11.08 19.55
C GLY A 78 9.73 10.83 18.19
N PHE A 79 8.48 10.34 18.15
CA PHE A 79 7.75 10.11 16.91
C PHE A 79 6.49 10.98 16.82
N ALA A 80 6.23 11.54 15.63
CA ALA A 80 4.99 12.22 15.33
C ALA A 80 3.89 11.17 15.18
N VAL A 81 2.85 11.25 15.99
CA VAL A 81 1.79 10.22 16.07
C VAL A 81 0.68 10.46 15.06
N SER A 82 0.52 11.73 14.67
CA SER A 82 -0.40 12.16 13.62
C SER A 82 0.30 12.15 12.26
N ALA A 83 -0.40 11.63 11.25
CA ALA A 83 0.02 11.68 9.87
C ALA A 83 0.17 13.13 9.36
N GLU A 84 -0.59 14.07 9.92
CA GLU A 84 -0.58 15.48 9.52
C GLU A 84 0.73 16.20 9.88
N ASP A 85 1.43 15.69 10.90
CA ASP A 85 2.72 16.21 11.35
C ASP A 85 3.90 15.73 10.49
N ILE A 86 3.65 14.83 9.54
CA ILE A 86 4.67 14.33 8.61
C ILE A 86 5.04 15.45 7.64
N SER A 87 6.26 15.95 7.76
CA SER A 87 6.77 16.94 6.84
C SER A 87 7.15 16.30 5.50
N MET A 88 6.55 16.79 4.40
CA MET A 88 6.85 16.36 3.03
C MET A 88 8.21 16.85 2.49
N ASN A 89 9.04 17.50 3.32
CA ASN A 89 10.40 17.86 2.96
C ASN A 89 11.28 16.60 2.89
N ALA A 90 12.01 16.40 1.79
CA ALA A 90 12.78 15.18 1.52
C ALA A 90 13.74 14.76 2.67
N ARG A 91 14.47 15.71 3.27
CA ARG A 91 15.38 15.41 4.39
C ARG A 91 14.61 14.92 5.62
N LYS A 92 13.46 15.55 5.92
CA LYS A 92 12.62 15.16 7.06
C LYS A 92 11.89 13.83 6.79
N LEU A 93 11.41 13.59 5.57
CA LEU A 93 10.85 12.30 5.15
C LEU A 93 11.87 11.18 5.34
N SER A 94 13.10 11.32 4.85
CA SER A 94 14.15 10.30 5.04
C SER A 94 14.45 10.05 6.53
N LYS A 95 14.48 11.09 7.36
CA LYS A 95 14.65 10.94 8.82
C LYS A 95 13.49 10.14 9.45
N ASN A 96 12.25 10.46 9.07
CA ASN A 96 11.06 9.75 9.56
C ASN A 96 11.06 8.28 9.10
N ALA A 97 11.40 8.02 7.83
CA ALA A 97 11.50 6.68 7.27
C ALA A 97 12.50 5.81 8.04
N LYS A 98 13.68 6.34 8.36
CA LYS A 98 14.69 5.61 9.15
C LYS A 98 14.21 5.26 10.56
N LEU A 99 13.49 6.18 11.22
CA LEU A 99 12.91 5.91 12.54
C LEU A 99 11.83 4.83 12.48
N LEU A 100 10.93 4.93 11.51
CA LEU A 100 9.89 3.94 11.25
C LEU A 100 10.49 2.57 10.92
N LEU A 101 11.51 2.53 10.06
CA LEU A 101 12.20 1.29 9.69
C LEU A 101 12.83 0.62 10.91
N GLY A 102 13.50 1.37 11.79
CA GLY A 102 14.08 0.81 13.01
C GLY A 102 13.04 0.20 13.96
N LEU A 103 11.84 0.78 14.05
CA LEU A 103 10.71 0.16 14.75
C LEU A 103 10.24 -1.11 14.02
N ALA A 104 10.15 -1.04 12.69
CA ALA A 104 9.69 -2.13 11.86
C ALA A 104 10.57 -3.37 11.98
N GLU A 105 11.89 -3.18 11.84
CA GLU A 105 12.91 -4.21 12.00
C GLU A 105 12.92 -4.81 13.41
N LYS A 106 12.64 -4.01 14.44
CA LYS A 106 12.58 -4.50 15.83
C LYS A 106 11.42 -5.48 16.06
N TYR A 107 10.23 -5.19 15.54
CA TYR A 107 9.02 -5.95 15.90
C TYR A 107 8.53 -6.90 14.80
N GLY A 108 8.89 -6.64 13.54
CA GLY A 108 8.52 -7.43 12.36
C GLY A 108 9.69 -7.73 11.41
N PRO A 109 10.88 -8.16 11.88
CA PRO A 109 12.09 -8.31 11.04
C PRO A 109 11.95 -9.26 9.85
N SER A 110 10.94 -10.13 9.85
CA SER A 110 10.68 -11.11 8.79
C SER A 110 9.65 -10.64 7.76
N CYS A 111 9.27 -9.36 7.75
CA CYS A 111 8.28 -8.81 6.83
C CYS A 111 8.95 -8.02 5.71
N ASP A 112 8.33 -8.08 4.53
CA ASP A 112 8.80 -7.43 3.31
C ASP A 112 8.30 -5.98 3.20
N LEU A 113 7.15 -5.69 3.82
CA LEU A 113 6.46 -4.40 3.77
C LEU A 113 5.88 -4.03 5.13
N TYR A 114 6.03 -2.76 5.50
CA TYR A 114 5.54 -2.19 6.76
C TYR A 114 4.51 -1.11 6.50
N VAL A 115 3.31 -1.29 7.04
CA VAL A 115 2.20 -0.33 6.89
C VAL A 115 1.92 0.32 8.24
N PHE A 116 2.04 1.64 8.31
CA PHE A 116 1.82 2.43 9.52
C PHE A 116 0.48 3.16 9.43
N TYR A 117 -0.46 2.77 10.28
CA TYR A 117 -1.73 3.45 10.48
C TYR A 117 -1.57 4.53 11.55
N MET A 118 -1.93 5.76 11.19
CA MET A 118 -1.68 6.96 11.98
C MET A 118 -2.94 7.82 12.07
N ASP A 119 -3.04 8.60 13.16
CA ASP A 119 -4.10 9.59 13.34
C ASP A 119 -4.05 10.69 12.26
N GLY A 120 -5.13 11.46 12.12
CA GLY A 120 -5.24 12.59 11.19
C GLY A 120 -5.86 12.23 9.84
N ASP A 121 -6.46 13.21 9.18
CA ASP A 121 -7.25 13.00 7.95
C ASP A 121 -6.43 13.06 6.67
N ARG A 122 -5.13 13.33 6.79
CA ARG A 122 -4.19 13.45 5.68
C ARG A 122 -2.75 13.25 6.17
N VAL A 123 -1.84 13.03 5.22
CA VAL A 123 -0.40 13.04 5.45
C VAL A 123 0.14 14.44 5.15
N GLY A 124 0.76 15.06 6.15
CA GLY A 124 1.35 16.39 6.05
C GLY A 124 0.37 17.55 5.86
N ALA A 125 0.88 18.65 5.32
CA ALA A 125 0.08 19.84 5.04
C ALA A 125 -0.82 19.67 3.80
N VAL A 126 -1.92 20.42 3.76
CA VAL A 126 -2.75 20.55 2.55
C VAL A 126 -1.91 21.18 1.44
N GLN A 127 -1.95 20.60 0.25
CA GLN A 127 -1.17 21.10 -0.89
C GLN A 127 -1.76 22.39 -1.47
N GLN A 128 -0.96 23.10 -2.26
CA GLN A 128 -1.46 24.21 -3.06
C GLN A 128 -2.60 23.71 -3.97
N GLY A 129 -3.76 24.37 -3.92
CA GLY A 129 -4.98 23.92 -4.60
C GLY A 129 -5.93 23.07 -3.75
N GLY A 130 -5.65 22.86 -2.46
CA GLY A 130 -6.57 22.21 -1.53
C GLY A 130 -6.53 20.68 -1.53
N SER A 131 -5.64 20.07 -2.33
CA SER A 131 -5.46 18.62 -2.38
C SER A 131 -4.91 18.07 -1.06
N ARG A 132 -5.38 16.88 -0.70
CA ARG A 132 -5.02 16.16 0.54
C ARG A 132 -4.37 14.84 0.16
N ILE A 133 -3.18 14.57 0.71
CA ILE A 133 -2.54 13.26 0.58
C ILE A 133 -3.14 12.35 1.65
N LEU A 134 -3.73 11.22 1.27
CA LEU A 134 -4.38 10.31 2.24
C LEU A 134 -3.45 9.19 2.70
N ALA A 135 -2.50 8.80 1.87
CA ALA A 135 -1.49 7.81 2.16
C ALA A 135 -0.20 8.14 1.38
N ILE A 136 0.94 7.59 1.82
CA ILE A 136 2.20 7.70 1.07
C ILE A 136 2.97 6.39 1.11
N THR A 137 3.61 6.06 -0.02
CA THR A 137 4.64 5.01 -0.12
C THR A 137 6.02 5.66 -0.20
N TYR A 138 6.96 5.20 0.62
CA TYR A 138 8.35 5.64 0.53
C TYR A 138 9.05 4.90 -0.61
N ILE A 139 9.74 5.64 -1.47
CA ILE A 139 10.42 5.06 -2.64
C ILE A 139 11.58 4.16 -2.21
N ASP A 140 12.42 4.64 -1.29
CA ASP A 140 13.66 3.95 -0.88
C ASP A 140 13.48 3.03 0.34
N TYR A 141 12.26 2.96 0.89
CA TYR A 141 11.99 2.22 2.13
C TYR A 141 10.73 1.38 1.99
N PRO A 142 10.67 0.16 2.57
CA PRO A 142 9.49 -0.71 2.51
C PRO A 142 8.38 -0.22 3.47
N ILE A 143 7.98 1.03 3.34
CA ILE A 143 7.12 1.75 4.27
C ILE A 143 5.96 2.39 3.52
N ILE A 144 4.76 2.12 4.01
CA ILE A 144 3.53 2.84 3.64
C ILE A 144 2.98 3.50 4.90
N ILE A 145 2.52 4.74 4.77
CA ILE A 145 1.77 5.44 5.82
C ILE A 145 0.32 5.60 5.36
N MET A 146 -0.61 5.21 6.23
CA MET A 146 -2.05 5.30 6.05
C MET A 146 -2.63 6.26 7.09
N SER A 147 -3.22 7.37 6.65
CA SER A 147 -3.97 8.28 7.53
C SER A 147 -5.39 7.76 7.81
N ASN A 148 -6.13 8.40 8.72
CA ASN A 148 -7.56 8.13 8.93
C ASN A 148 -8.40 8.50 7.71
N GLY A 149 -8.00 9.54 6.98
CA GLY A 149 -8.69 9.98 5.76
C GLY A 149 -8.67 8.94 4.63
N ALA A 150 -7.68 8.03 4.63
CA ALA A 150 -7.62 6.94 3.65
C ALA A 150 -8.78 5.94 3.74
N GLN A 151 -9.67 6.05 4.74
CA GLN A 151 -10.92 5.29 4.76
C GLN A 151 -11.95 5.74 3.72
N SER A 152 -11.71 6.86 3.03
CA SER A 152 -12.57 7.32 1.94
C SER A 152 -12.68 6.30 0.79
N SER A 153 -11.72 5.37 0.67
CA SER A 153 -11.78 4.25 -0.26
C SER A 153 -10.98 3.04 0.25
N ASP A 154 -11.57 1.85 0.17
CA ASP A 154 -10.94 0.59 0.57
C ASP A 154 -9.76 0.17 -0.33
N PHE A 155 -9.57 0.85 -1.46
CA PHE A 155 -8.54 0.55 -2.45
C PHE A 155 -7.25 1.36 -2.28
N ILE A 156 -7.21 2.32 -1.34
CA ILE A 156 -6.02 3.17 -1.16
C ILE A 156 -4.81 2.32 -0.77
N LEU A 157 -4.93 1.35 0.14
CA LEU A 157 -3.81 0.48 0.47
C LEU A 157 -3.34 -0.33 -0.73
N ALA A 158 -4.27 -0.80 -1.57
CA ALA A 158 -3.93 -1.58 -2.77
C ALA A 158 -3.14 -0.75 -3.78
N HIS A 159 -3.47 0.53 -3.92
CA HIS A 159 -2.74 1.51 -4.72
C HIS A 159 -1.31 1.73 -4.21
N GLU A 160 -1.15 2.02 -2.91
CA GLU A 160 0.16 2.22 -2.29
C GLU A 160 1.03 0.95 -2.39
N MET A 161 0.44 -0.22 -2.22
CA MET A 161 1.12 -1.50 -2.46
C MET A 161 1.60 -1.64 -3.90
N GLY A 162 0.88 -1.07 -4.88
CA GLY A 162 1.31 -0.97 -6.27
C GLY A 162 2.59 -0.16 -6.44
N HIS A 163 2.65 1.04 -5.85
CA HIS A 163 3.87 1.84 -5.85
C HIS A 163 5.04 1.07 -5.22
N PHE A 164 4.82 0.40 -4.08
CA PHE A 164 5.84 -0.43 -3.46
C PHE A 164 6.35 -1.55 -4.40
N LEU A 165 5.44 -2.25 -5.08
CA LEU A 165 5.79 -3.31 -6.03
C LEU A 165 6.58 -2.78 -7.22
N PHE A 166 6.22 -1.60 -7.74
CA PHE A 166 6.93 -0.99 -8.87
C PHE A 166 8.29 -0.42 -8.47
N ASN A 167 8.39 0.21 -7.30
CA ASN A 167 9.66 0.71 -6.75
C ASN A 167 10.66 -0.43 -6.44
N THR A 168 10.15 -1.63 -6.20
CA THR A 168 10.98 -2.83 -5.95
C THR A 168 11.24 -3.66 -7.21
N ASN A 169 10.89 -3.17 -8.40
CA ASN A 169 11.12 -3.85 -9.66
C ASN A 169 12.62 -4.14 -9.87
N ARG A 170 12.96 -5.40 -10.16
CA ARG A 170 14.36 -5.86 -10.28
C ARG A 170 15.12 -5.32 -11.50
N PHE A 171 14.40 -4.76 -12.47
CA PHE A 171 14.97 -4.17 -13.69
C PHE A 171 15.05 -2.64 -13.62
N GLY A 172 14.67 -2.03 -12.48
CA GLY A 172 14.64 -0.57 -12.33
C GLY A 172 13.47 0.09 -13.08
N GLU A 173 12.53 -0.68 -13.59
CA GLU A 173 11.33 -0.15 -14.25
C GLU A 173 10.30 0.26 -13.20
N THR A 174 10.31 1.52 -12.75
CA THR A 174 9.44 1.99 -11.66
C THR A 174 8.16 2.69 -12.12
N ASN A 175 8.08 3.09 -13.39
CA ASN A 175 6.94 3.85 -13.91
C ASN A 175 5.69 2.98 -14.01
N ASP A 176 4.49 3.57 -13.97
CA ASP A 176 3.30 2.89 -14.45
C ASP A 176 3.44 2.56 -15.97
N PRO A 177 2.84 1.47 -16.49
CA PRO A 177 2.85 1.16 -17.92
C PRO A 177 2.19 2.23 -18.82
N GLU A 178 1.15 2.91 -18.35
CA GLU A 178 0.42 3.94 -19.11
C GLU A 178 0.37 5.25 -18.30
N PRO A 179 1.54 5.87 -18.07
CA PRO A 179 1.66 6.93 -17.08
C PRO A 179 1.07 8.25 -17.58
N ILE A 180 0.70 9.11 -16.63
CA ILE A 180 0.48 10.53 -16.91
C ILE A 180 1.82 11.15 -17.33
N ARG A 181 1.82 11.98 -18.39
CA ARG A 181 3.05 12.54 -19.01
C ARG A 181 4.03 13.22 -18.04
N SER A 182 3.52 13.83 -16.97
CA SER A 182 4.32 14.53 -15.94
C SER A 182 4.36 13.82 -14.59
N ASP A 183 3.74 12.65 -14.50
CA ASP A 183 3.58 11.89 -13.27
C ASP A 183 3.74 10.40 -13.58
N PRO A 184 5.00 9.92 -13.66
CA PRO A 184 5.32 8.59 -14.15
C PRO A 184 4.86 7.47 -13.20
N ALA A 185 4.49 7.79 -11.96
CA ALA A 185 4.05 6.81 -10.97
C ALA A 185 2.57 6.45 -11.14
N HIS A 186 1.80 7.31 -11.80
CA HIS A 186 0.34 7.19 -11.84
C HIS A 186 -0.18 6.97 -13.25
N ASN A 187 -1.19 6.10 -13.34
CA ASN A 187 -1.84 5.75 -14.59
C ASN A 187 -2.72 6.91 -15.10
N SER A 188 -2.84 7.04 -16.42
CA SER A 188 -3.64 8.10 -17.06
C SER A 188 -5.15 7.84 -17.09
N HIS A 189 -5.60 6.61 -16.82
CA HIS A 189 -7.01 6.22 -16.84
C HIS A 189 -7.65 6.29 -15.44
N GLN A 190 -8.75 7.04 -15.31
CA GLN A 190 -9.40 7.33 -14.02
C GLN A 190 -9.92 6.10 -13.25
N ALA A 191 -10.36 5.05 -13.96
CA ALA A 191 -10.84 3.82 -13.34
C ALA A 191 -9.71 2.86 -12.91
N ASN A 192 -8.47 3.13 -13.33
CA ASN A 192 -7.32 2.29 -13.02
C ASN A 192 -6.90 2.46 -11.55
N LEU A 193 -6.51 1.36 -10.91
CA LEU A 193 -6.04 1.34 -9.52
C LEU A 193 -4.92 2.36 -9.31
N MET A 194 -4.00 2.53 -10.26
CA MET A 194 -2.84 3.41 -10.14
C MET A 194 -3.14 4.87 -10.54
N TYR A 195 -4.40 5.26 -10.73
CA TYR A 195 -4.77 6.68 -10.91
C TYR A 195 -4.52 7.49 -9.61
N PRO A 196 -4.10 8.77 -9.66
CA PRO A 196 -3.60 9.49 -8.47
C PRO A 196 -4.67 9.89 -7.45
N THR A 197 -5.95 9.64 -7.72
CA THR A 197 -7.03 9.92 -6.77
C THR A 197 -8.08 8.85 -6.77
N GLY A 198 -8.37 8.31 -5.58
CA GLY A 198 -9.36 7.27 -5.39
C GLY A 198 -10.82 7.72 -5.50
N MET A 199 -11.08 9.00 -5.76
CA MET A 199 -12.43 9.52 -5.96
C MET A 199 -13.14 8.91 -7.17
N PHE A 200 -12.38 8.50 -8.19
CA PHE A 200 -12.92 7.91 -9.42
C PHE A 200 -12.96 6.39 -9.40
N TRP A 201 -12.40 5.77 -8.36
CA TRP A 201 -12.48 4.32 -8.21
C TRP A 201 -13.92 3.92 -7.88
N PRO A 202 -14.34 2.73 -8.33
CA PRO A 202 -15.63 2.21 -7.95
C PRO A 202 -15.68 1.95 -6.43
N LYS A 203 -16.89 1.69 -5.93
CA LYS A 203 -17.11 1.16 -4.59
C LYS A 203 -17.38 -0.34 -4.66
N LEU A 204 -17.08 -1.05 -3.58
CA LEU A 204 -17.42 -2.47 -3.45
C LEU A 204 -18.91 -2.72 -3.77
N PRO A 205 -19.24 -3.83 -4.45
CA PRO A 205 -18.36 -4.96 -4.80
C PRO A 205 -17.54 -4.74 -6.09
N ASN A 206 -17.68 -3.61 -6.77
CA ASN A 206 -16.92 -3.31 -7.98
C ASN A 206 -15.48 -2.90 -7.63
N MET A 207 -14.53 -3.30 -8.47
CA MET A 207 -13.09 -3.12 -8.24
C MET A 207 -12.50 -2.19 -9.30
N PRO A 208 -11.48 -1.37 -8.97
CA PRO A 208 -10.76 -0.59 -9.96
C PRO A 208 -10.04 -1.51 -10.97
N ASP A 209 -9.76 -0.98 -12.14
CA ASP A 209 -9.06 -1.72 -13.20
C ASP A 209 -7.59 -1.93 -12.82
N LEU A 210 -7.06 -3.12 -13.13
CA LEU A 210 -5.64 -3.43 -13.06
C LEU A 210 -5.23 -4.16 -14.34
N THR A 211 -4.30 -3.59 -15.10
CA THR A 211 -3.90 -4.16 -16.38
C THR A 211 -3.03 -5.40 -16.18
N SER A 212 -3.04 -6.30 -17.18
CA SER A 212 -2.15 -7.48 -17.16
C SER A 212 -0.68 -7.10 -17.14
N GLU A 213 -0.33 -5.94 -17.71
CA GLU A 213 1.02 -5.40 -17.71
C GLU A 213 1.42 -4.91 -16.32
N GLN A 214 0.56 -4.16 -15.62
CA GLN A 214 0.77 -3.75 -14.23
C GLN A 214 1.00 -4.96 -13.32
N LEU A 215 0.19 -6.02 -13.45
CA LEU A 215 0.35 -7.22 -12.63
C LEU A 215 1.64 -8.00 -12.98
N THR A 216 2.00 -8.07 -14.26
CA THR A 216 3.27 -8.68 -14.68
C THR A 216 4.47 -7.89 -14.15
N LYS A 217 4.37 -6.57 -14.18
CA LYS A 217 5.39 -5.65 -13.64
C LYS A 217 5.53 -5.78 -12.13
N ALA A 218 4.43 -5.89 -11.40
CA ALA A 218 4.46 -6.16 -9.96
C ALA A 218 5.15 -7.49 -9.64
N LEU A 219 4.90 -8.53 -10.44
CA LEU A 219 5.57 -9.84 -10.31
C LEU A 219 7.07 -9.81 -10.67
N ASN A 220 7.59 -8.72 -11.24
CA ASN A 220 9.02 -8.49 -11.41
C ASN A 220 9.68 -7.82 -10.19
N SER A 221 8.97 -7.68 -9.05
CA SER A 221 9.59 -7.25 -7.80
C SER A 221 10.74 -8.18 -7.41
N LYS A 222 11.85 -7.59 -6.96
CA LYS A 222 13.02 -8.33 -6.45
C LYS A 222 12.72 -9.18 -5.21
N LEU A 223 11.57 -9.00 -4.58
CA LEU A 223 11.15 -9.75 -3.39
C LEU A 223 10.67 -11.17 -3.70
N PHE A 224 10.51 -11.51 -4.99
CA PHE A 224 10.06 -12.84 -5.41
C PHE A 224 11.17 -13.72 -6.01
N TYR A 225 12.44 -13.27 -5.96
CA TYR A 225 13.58 -13.95 -6.61
C TYR A 225 14.78 -14.07 -5.68
#